data_AF-G4YX06-F1
#
_entry.id   AF-G4YX06-F1
#
_cell.length_a   1.000
_cell.length_b   1.000
_cell.length_c   1.000
_cell.angle_alpha   90.00
_cell.angle_beta   90.00
_cell.angle_gamma   90.00
#
_symmetry.space_group_name_H-M   'P 1'
#
loop_
_entity.id
_entity.type
_entity.pdbx_description
1 polymer ?
#
loop_
_entity_poly.entity_id
_entity_poly.type
_entity_poly.pdbx_seq_one_letter_code
_entity_poly.pdbx_strand_id
1 'polypeptide(L)'
;MAVAQENIQLYLLFVFYKRRQERLVQLLLGVALISFASLVPGAHPNHELVSDLFDISDVCSVLSFLLQITVITGDVNKIFKIPAIARLSRVTQLFVVVNFAVLFTNVLDIVVPDLNVDAIELVDVVTEYISLAFVMGFRFYFLAMARGPAKVWQNQKLEVFFYLLLATHAVPFAILSKATGLDWHLVQGL
;
A
#
# COMPACT_ATOMS: atom_id res chain seq x y z
N MET A 1 8.06 -8.47 9.55
CA MET A 1 7.54 -8.48 8.15
C MET A 1 8.43 -7.75 7.13
N ALA A 2 9.40 -6.94 7.58
CA ALA A 2 10.31 -6.14 6.73
C ALA A 2 11.05 -6.91 5.62
N VAL A 3 11.57 -8.12 5.90
CA VAL A 3 12.35 -8.90 4.90
C VAL A 3 11.50 -9.33 3.69
N ALA A 4 10.20 -9.58 3.88
CA ALA A 4 9.30 -9.91 2.77
C ALA A 4 8.98 -8.66 1.93
N GLN A 5 8.84 -7.51 2.58
CA GLN A 5 8.63 -6.21 1.94
C GLN A 5 9.85 -5.78 1.11
N GLU A 6 11.07 -5.93 1.66
CA GLU A 6 12.35 -5.66 0.98
C GLU A 6 12.52 -6.50 -0.30
N ASN A 7 12.22 -7.79 -0.23
CA ASN A 7 12.34 -8.69 -1.39
C ASN A 7 11.37 -8.30 -2.52
N ILE A 8 10.17 -7.83 -2.17
CA ILE A 8 9.18 -7.36 -3.15
C ILE A 8 9.63 -6.03 -3.78
N GLN A 9 10.19 -5.11 -3.01
CA GLN A 9 10.70 -3.81 -3.49
C GLN A 9 11.90 -3.97 -4.42
N LEU A 10 12.85 -4.86 -4.11
CA LEU A 10 13.99 -5.18 -4.98
C LEU A 10 13.54 -5.88 -6.28
N TYR A 11 12.55 -6.76 -6.19
CA TYR A 11 11.96 -7.40 -7.35
C TYR A 11 11.26 -6.37 -8.27
N LEU A 12 10.59 -5.37 -7.68
CA LEU A 12 9.96 -4.25 -8.41
C LEU A 12 10.99 -3.37 -9.12
N LEU A 13 12.09 -3.04 -8.44
CA LEU A 13 13.22 -2.34 -9.03
C LEU A 13 13.73 -3.07 -10.28
N PHE A 14 13.91 -4.38 -10.18
CA PHE A 14 14.46 -5.19 -11.29
C PHE A 14 13.50 -5.33 -12.47
N VAL A 15 12.21 -5.60 -12.24
CA VAL A 15 11.21 -5.81 -13.29
C VAL A 15 10.88 -4.51 -14.04
N PHE A 16 10.78 -3.38 -13.33
CA PHE A 16 10.43 -2.09 -13.93
C PHE A 16 11.64 -1.26 -14.36
N TYR A 17 12.89 -1.68 -14.07
CA TYR A 17 14.11 -0.97 -14.47
C TYR A 17 14.18 -0.66 -15.97
N LYS A 18 13.73 -1.61 -16.80
CA LYS A 18 13.77 -1.49 -18.27
C LYS A 18 12.82 -0.40 -18.80
N ARG A 19 11.82 0.03 -18.01
CA ARG A 19 10.83 1.05 -18.34
C ARG A 19 10.96 2.34 -17.50
N ARG A 20 12.13 2.59 -16.89
CA ARG A 20 12.41 3.74 -16.00
C ARG A 20 12.18 5.15 -16.59
N GLN A 21 11.97 5.25 -17.90
CA GLN A 21 11.67 6.51 -18.60
C GLN A 21 10.20 6.92 -18.48
N GLU A 22 9.31 6.00 -18.09
CA GLU A 22 7.89 6.32 -17.86
C GLU A 22 7.70 7.07 -16.54
N ARG A 23 7.00 8.21 -16.57
CA ARG A 23 6.78 9.07 -15.38
C ARG A 23 6.15 8.30 -14.20
N LEU A 24 5.24 7.37 -14.48
CA LEU A 24 4.60 6.54 -13.45
C LEU A 24 5.58 5.55 -12.81
N VAL A 25 6.53 5.02 -13.59
CA VAL A 25 7.57 4.13 -13.07
C VAL A 25 8.58 4.92 -12.23
N GLN A 26 8.89 6.16 -12.62
CA GLN A 26 9.73 7.06 -11.80
C GLN A 26 9.07 7.40 -10.47
N LEU A 27 7.76 7.69 -10.47
CA LEU A 27 6.99 7.90 -9.24
C LEU A 27 6.99 6.64 -8.37
N LEU A 28 6.81 5.46 -8.96
CA LEU A 28 6.86 4.19 -8.23
C LEU A 28 8.24 3.96 -7.59
N LEU A 29 9.32 4.24 -8.32
CA LEU A 29 10.68 4.14 -7.78
C LEU A 29 10.92 5.15 -6.65
N GLY A 30 10.42 6.39 -6.80
CA GLY A 30 10.50 7.40 -5.76
C GLY A 30 9.76 7.00 -4.48
N VAL A 31 8.52 6.52 -4.60
CA VAL A 31 7.71 6.05 -3.46
C VAL A 31 8.35 4.84 -2.80
N ALA A 32 8.89 3.89 -3.57
CA ALA A 32 9.60 2.74 -3.03
C ALA A 32 10.87 3.14 -2.27
N LEU A 33 11.61 4.13 -2.77
CA LEU A 33 12.78 4.69 -2.08
C LEU A 33 12.41 5.41 -0.79
N ILE A 34 11.29 6.16 -0.78
CA ILE A 34 10.79 6.83 0.43
C ILE A 34 10.38 5.78 1.47
N SER A 35 9.62 4.75 1.08
CA SER A 35 9.27 3.64 1.98
C SER A 35 10.51 2.98 2.59
N PHE A 36 11.54 2.71 1.77
CA PHE A 36 12.79 2.16 2.28
C PHE A 36 13.51 3.12 3.23
N ALA A 37 13.61 4.41 2.88
CA ALA A 37 14.25 5.42 3.71
C ALA A 37 13.55 5.60 5.07
N SER A 38 12.23 5.47 5.13
CA SER A 38 11.46 5.55 6.36
C SER A 38 11.61 4.33 7.27
N LEU A 39 12.05 3.18 6.74
CA LEU A 39 12.32 1.95 7.53
C LEU A 39 13.74 1.94 8.14
N VAL A 40 14.71 2.63 7.54
CA VAL A 40 16.11 2.73 8.02
C VAL A 40 16.25 3.26 9.47
N PRO A 41 15.48 4.25 9.93
CA PRO A 41 15.60 4.78 11.29
C PRO A 41 14.96 3.93 12.41
N GLY A 42 14.60 2.67 12.17
CA GLY A 42 14.05 1.77 13.22
C GLY A 42 14.94 1.55 14.46
N ALA A 43 16.16 2.08 14.48
CA ALA A 43 17.08 2.10 15.63
C ALA A 43 17.22 3.49 16.31
N HIS A 44 16.42 4.48 15.93
CA HIS A 44 16.49 5.84 16.48
C HIS A 44 15.82 5.90 17.88
N PRO A 45 16.41 6.59 18.87
CA PRO A 45 15.86 6.64 20.24
C PRO A 45 14.54 7.42 20.42
N ASN A 46 14.01 8.07 19.37
CA ASN A 46 12.77 8.83 19.45
C ASN A 46 11.61 7.97 18.95
N HIS A 47 10.82 7.41 19.87
CA HIS A 47 9.73 6.48 19.53
C HIS A 47 8.60 7.13 18.72
N GLU A 48 8.29 8.41 18.95
CA GLU A 48 7.29 9.16 18.16
C GLU A 48 7.70 9.27 16.69
N LEU A 49 8.93 9.74 16.44
CA LEU A 49 9.48 9.84 15.08
C LEU A 49 9.53 8.48 14.35
N VAL A 50 9.78 7.38 15.08
CA VAL A 50 9.78 6.03 14.50
C VAL A 50 8.36 5.62 14.10
N SER A 51 7.34 6.00 14.86
CA SER A 51 5.93 5.75 14.53
C SER A 51 5.52 6.53 13.28
N ASP A 52 5.79 7.83 13.22
CA ASP A 52 5.40 8.67 12.07
C ASP A 52 6.05 8.20 10.76
N LEU A 53 7.32 7.75 10.84
CA LEU A 53 8.03 7.19 9.70
C LEU A 53 7.47 5.83 9.27
N PHE A 54 6.97 5.05 10.22
CA PHE A 54 6.30 3.80 9.92
C PHE A 54 5.00 4.04 9.14
N ASP A 55 4.20 5.02 9.57
CA ASP A 55 2.94 5.40 8.90
C ASP A 55 3.20 5.87 7.46
N ILE A 56 4.26 6.66 7.26
CA ILE A 56 4.73 7.05 5.92
C ILE A 56 5.09 5.83 5.06
N SER A 57 5.78 4.84 5.65
CA SER A 57 6.16 3.62 4.93
C SER A 57 4.94 2.81 4.50
N ASP A 58 3.92 2.69 5.35
CA ASP A 58 2.70 1.94 5.04
C ASP A 58 1.90 2.58 3.91
N VAL A 59 1.69 3.90 3.97
CA VAL A 59 1.06 4.66 2.88
C VAL A 59 1.85 4.52 1.57
N CYS A 60 3.19 4.55 1.63
CA CYS A 60 4.04 4.35 0.46
C CYS A 60 3.95 2.93 -0.10
N SER A 61 3.80 1.91 0.74
CA SER A 61 3.60 0.52 0.30
C SER A 61 2.28 0.37 -0.46
N VAL A 62 1.19 0.94 0.07
CA VAL A 62 -0.13 0.97 -0.60
C VAL A 62 -0.08 1.73 -1.93
N LEU A 63 0.56 2.91 -1.95
CA LEU A 63 0.78 3.70 -3.17
C LEU A 63 1.54 2.89 -4.23
N SER A 64 2.55 2.13 -3.83
CA SER A 64 3.33 1.29 -4.74
C SER A 64 2.46 0.25 -5.42
N PHE A 65 1.53 -0.39 -4.71
CA PHE A 65 0.58 -1.34 -5.32
C PHE A 65 -0.41 -0.65 -6.27
N LEU A 66 -0.95 0.51 -5.89
CA LEU A 66 -1.88 1.27 -6.73
C LEU A 66 -1.22 1.78 -8.02
N LEU A 67 0.04 2.21 -7.95
CA LEU A 67 0.82 2.62 -9.12
C LEU A 67 1.10 1.43 -10.06
N GLN A 68 1.42 0.24 -9.53
CA GLN A 68 1.56 -0.98 -10.34
C GLN A 68 0.26 -1.32 -11.06
N ILE A 69 -0.87 -1.29 -10.34
CA ILE A 69 -2.19 -1.51 -10.93
C ILE A 69 -2.43 -0.49 -12.05
N THR A 70 -2.13 0.79 -11.83
CA THR A 70 -2.32 1.84 -12.83
C THR A 70 -1.50 1.58 -14.10
N VAL A 71 -0.23 1.18 -13.96
CA VAL A 71 0.63 0.83 -15.10
C VAL A 71 0.09 -0.38 -15.87
N ILE A 72 -0.21 -1.48 -15.16
CA ILE A 72 -0.73 -2.72 -15.78
C ILE A 72 -2.06 -2.46 -16.48
N THR A 73 -2.97 -1.74 -15.83
CA THR A 73 -4.30 -1.43 -16.36
C THR A 73 -4.20 -0.54 -17.59
N GLY A 74 -3.29 0.44 -17.59
CA GLY A 74 -3.02 1.30 -18.74
C GLY A 74 -2.54 0.51 -19.96
N ASP A 75 -1.62 -0.43 -19.76
CA ASP A 75 -1.11 -1.29 -20.83
C ASP A 75 -2.19 -2.23 -21.39
N VAL A 76 -2.98 -2.83 -20.51
CA VAL A 76 -4.08 -3.73 -20.90
C VAL A 76 -5.17 -2.96 -21.63
N ASN A 77 -5.51 -1.75 -21.18
CA ASN A 77 -6.55 -0.94 -21.82
C ASN A 77 -6.15 -0.45 -23.21
N LYS A 78 -4.85 -0.17 -23.45
CA LYS A 78 -4.34 0.15 -24.80
C LYS A 78 -4.54 -0.99 -25.79
N ILE A 79 -4.41 -2.24 -25.33
CA ILE A 79 -4.49 -3.44 -26.16
C ILE A 79 -5.94 -3.90 -26.33
N PHE A 80 -6.67 -4.08 -25.24
CA PHE A 80 -7.98 -4.76 -25.24
C PHE A 80 -9.18 -3.80 -25.21
N LYS A 81 -8.99 -2.51 -24.89
CA LYS A 81 -10.03 -1.46 -24.85
C LYS A 81 -11.32 -1.86 -24.11
N ILE A 82 -11.18 -2.62 -23.02
CA ILE A 82 -12.32 -3.12 -22.25
C ILE A 82 -12.85 -1.99 -21.35
N PRO A 83 -14.14 -1.60 -21.45
CA PRO A 83 -14.68 -0.46 -20.71
C PRO A 83 -14.68 -0.65 -19.18
N ALA A 84 -14.79 -1.90 -18.71
CA ALA A 84 -14.66 -2.23 -17.28
C ALA A 84 -13.26 -1.89 -16.76
N ILE A 85 -12.21 -2.29 -17.49
CA ILE A 85 -10.81 -2.02 -17.16
C ILE A 85 -10.54 -0.51 -17.16
N ALA A 86 -11.09 0.23 -18.13
CA ALA A 86 -11.01 1.70 -18.15
C ALA A 86 -11.68 2.35 -16.92
N ARG A 87 -12.82 1.82 -16.45
CA ARG A 87 -13.48 2.31 -15.23
C ARG A 87 -12.64 2.03 -13.98
N LEU A 88 -12.13 0.80 -13.82
CA LEU A 88 -11.25 0.46 -12.70
C LEU A 88 -9.95 1.28 -12.73
N SER A 89 -9.41 1.61 -13.92
CA SER A 89 -8.25 2.48 -14.05
C SER A 89 -8.51 3.88 -13.46
N ARG A 90 -9.69 4.46 -13.71
CA ARG A 90 -10.04 5.78 -13.16
C ARG A 90 -10.22 5.74 -11.64
N VAL A 91 -10.83 4.67 -11.13
CA VAL A 91 -10.96 4.45 -9.69
C VAL A 91 -9.57 4.34 -9.04
N THR A 92 -8.67 3.55 -9.64
CA THR A 92 -7.28 3.40 -9.15
C THR A 92 -6.55 4.75 -9.13
N GLN A 93 -6.70 5.57 -10.18
CA GLN A 93 -6.10 6.91 -10.22
C GLN A 93 -6.63 7.81 -9.10
N LEU A 94 -7.92 7.72 -8.76
CA LEU A 94 -8.49 8.46 -7.64
C LEU A 94 -7.87 8.00 -6.31
N PHE A 95 -7.72 6.69 -6.10
CA PHE A 95 -7.01 6.15 -4.93
C PHE A 95 -5.56 6.62 -4.85
N VAL A 96 -4.84 6.66 -5.98
CA VAL A 96 -3.46 7.20 -6.02
C VAL A 96 -3.43 8.65 -5.53
N VAL A 97 -4.34 9.51 -6.02
CA VAL A 97 -4.40 10.92 -5.60
C VAL A 97 -4.73 11.05 -4.12
N VAL A 98 -5.70 10.28 -3.62
CA VAL A 98 -6.09 10.29 -2.20
C VAL A 98 -4.92 9.85 -1.31
N ASN A 99 -4.23 8.76 -1.66
CA ASN A 99 -3.10 8.28 -0.86
C ASN A 99 -1.87 9.21 -0.95
N PHE A 100 -1.69 9.94 -2.06
CA PHE A 100 -0.68 11.01 -2.12
C PHE A 100 -1.03 12.19 -1.20
N ALA A 101 -2.32 12.52 -1.07
CA ALA A 101 -2.76 13.55 -0.13
C ALA A 101 -2.50 13.10 1.32
N VAL A 102 -2.82 11.85 1.65
CA VAL A 102 -2.50 11.23 2.95
C VAL A 102 -1.01 11.28 3.25
N LEU A 103 -0.16 10.84 2.30
CA LEU A 103 1.29 10.90 2.44
C LEU A 103 1.78 12.34 2.71
N PHE A 104 1.16 13.33 2.06
CA PHE A 104 1.53 14.74 2.27
C PHE A 104 1.12 15.23 3.66
N THR A 105 -0.05 14.85 4.17
CA THR A 105 -0.45 15.14 5.56
C THR A 105 0.53 14.53 6.56
N ASN A 106 0.98 13.30 6.35
CA ASN A 106 1.89 12.63 7.30
C ASN A 106 3.27 13.29 7.30
N VAL A 107 3.74 13.74 6.14
CA VAL A 107 4.97 14.55 6.06
C VAL A 107 4.81 15.92 6.71
N LEU A 108 3.64 16.55 6.58
CA LEU A 108 3.35 17.84 7.21
C LEU A 108 3.28 17.73 8.73
N ASP A 109 2.74 16.62 9.26
CA ASP A 109 2.62 16.38 10.69
C ASP A 109 3.99 16.32 11.37
N ILE A 110 4.96 15.63 10.74
CA ILE A 110 6.37 15.62 11.17
C ILE A 110 6.98 17.04 11.22
N VAL A 111 6.57 17.93 10.30
CA VAL A 111 7.13 19.29 10.20
C VAL A 111 6.43 20.27 11.15
N VAL A 112 5.14 20.06 11.44
CA VAL A 112 4.30 20.94 12.27
C VAL A 112 3.51 20.10 13.29
N PRO A 113 4.14 19.72 14.42
CA PRO A 113 3.54 18.80 15.42
C PRO A 113 2.38 19.40 16.25
N ASP A 114 1.98 20.65 16.02
CA ASP A 114 0.85 21.30 16.70
C ASP A 114 -0.52 20.98 16.08
N LEU A 115 -0.56 20.19 15.00
CA LEU A 115 -1.80 19.69 14.40
C LEU A 115 -2.30 18.48 15.20
N ASN A 116 -2.84 18.75 16.39
CA ASN A 116 -3.53 17.76 17.20
C ASN A 116 -4.76 17.20 16.46
N VAL A 117 -4.68 16.00 15.87
CA VAL A 117 -5.81 15.45 15.12
C VAL A 117 -5.92 13.92 15.20
N ASP A 118 -6.63 13.41 16.23
CA ASP A 118 -7.20 12.04 16.25
C ASP A 118 -7.98 11.69 14.96
N ALA A 119 -8.49 12.72 14.26
CA ALA A 119 -9.19 12.55 12.99
C ALA A 119 -8.25 12.31 11.79
N ILE A 120 -6.95 12.67 11.84
CA ILE A 120 -5.97 12.35 10.79
C ILE A 120 -5.62 10.87 10.90
N GLU A 121 -5.31 10.37 12.10
CA GLU A 121 -5.03 8.94 12.34
C GLU A 121 -6.20 8.05 11.87
N LEU A 122 -7.44 8.42 12.20
CA LEU A 122 -8.61 7.67 11.73
C LEU A 122 -8.75 7.69 10.20
N VAL A 123 -8.45 8.82 9.56
CA VAL A 123 -8.50 8.97 8.10
C VAL A 123 -7.44 8.11 7.44
N ASP A 124 -6.25 8.03 8.00
CA ASP A 124 -5.14 7.21 7.51
C ASP A 124 -5.48 5.73 7.55
N VAL A 125 -5.91 5.23 8.71
CA VAL A 125 -6.30 3.83 8.90
C VAL A 125 -7.45 3.45 7.96
N VAL A 126 -8.48 4.29 7.86
CA VAL A 126 -9.63 4.02 6.98
C VAL A 126 -9.21 4.03 5.51
N THR A 127 -8.38 4.99 5.11
CA THR A 127 -7.91 5.11 3.74
C THR A 127 -7.02 3.94 3.34
N GLU A 128 -6.12 3.53 4.24
CA GLU A 128 -5.26 2.36 4.06
C GLU A 128 -6.10 1.10 3.86
N TYR A 129 -7.05 0.84 4.76
CA TYR A 129 -7.89 -0.36 4.71
C TYR A 129 -8.73 -0.44 3.42
N ILE A 130 -9.37 0.67 3.04
CA ILE A 130 -10.17 0.72 1.81
C ILE A 130 -9.25 0.52 0.58
N SER A 131 -8.06 1.12 0.58
CA SER A 131 -7.11 1.00 -0.53
C SER A 131 -6.57 -0.43 -0.66
N LEU A 132 -6.22 -1.09 0.46
CA LEU A 132 -5.79 -2.48 0.47
C LEU A 132 -6.90 -3.44 0.01
N ALA A 133 -8.14 -3.23 0.47
CA ALA A 133 -9.29 -4.00 0.01
C ALA A 133 -9.50 -3.84 -1.50
N PHE A 134 -9.34 -2.62 -2.02
CA PHE A 134 -9.41 -2.34 -3.46
C PHE A 134 -8.29 -3.04 -4.24
N VAL A 135 -7.03 -2.95 -3.77
CA VAL A 135 -5.87 -3.63 -4.38
C VAL A 135 -6.08 -5.14 -4.45
N MET A 136 -6.54 -5.74 -3.35
CA MET A 136 -6.88 -7.15 -3.28
C MET A 136 -7.97 -7.51 -4.30
N GLY A 137 -9.08 -6.78 -4.28
CA GLY A 137 -10.21 -7.01 -5.19
C GLY A 137 -9.81 -6.88 -6.66
N PHE A 138 -9.01 -5.86 -7.00
CA PHE A 138 -8.50 -5.66 -8.35
C PHE A 138 -7.63 -6.83 -8.80
N ARG A 139 -6.69 -7.28 -7.97
CA ARG A 139 -5.75 -8.36 -8.31
C ARG A 139 -6.48 -9.66 -8.62
N PHE A 140 -7.44 -10.04 -7.78
CA PHE A 140 -8.24 -11.25 -8.01
C PHE A 140 -9.22 -11.10 -9.16
N TYR A 141 -9.80 -9.92 -9.37
CA TYR A 141 -10.64 -9.63 -10.53
C TYR A 141 -9.85 -9.80 -11.84
N PHE A 142 -8.65 -9.21 -11.91
CA PHE A 142 -7.78 -9.31 -13.08
C PHE A 142 -7.35 -10.75 -13.36
N LEU A 143 -6.99 -11.49 -12.30
CA LEU A 143 -6.61 -12.89 -12.42
C LEU A 143 -7.78 -13.80 -12.82
N ALA A 144 -8.97 -13.56 -12.27
CA ALA A 144 -10.18 -14.28 -12.63
C ALA A 144 -10.56 -14.02 -14.10
N MET A 145 -10.34 -12.80 -14.60
CA MET A 145 -10.52 -12.47 -16.02
C MET A 145 -9.50 -13.22 -16.91
N ALA A 146 -8.25 -13.36 -16.46
CA ALA A 146 -7.19 -14.01 -17.25
C ALA A 146 -7.27 -15.56 -17.25
N ARG A 147 -7.65 -16.19 -16.14
CA ARG A 147 -7.57 -17.66 -15.96
C ARG A 147 -8.92 -18.35 -15.70
N GLY A 148 -9.98 -17.58 -15.47
CA GLY A 148 -11.29 -18.06 -15.05
C GLY A 148 -11.40 -18.19 -13.51
N PRO A 149 -12.54 -17.80 -12.90
CA PRO A 149 -12.68 -17.73 -11.44
C PRO A 149 -12.55 -19.08 -10.72
N ALA A 150 -13.04 -20.16 -11.34
CA ALA A 150 -12.97 -21.51 -10.77
C ALA A 150 -11.51 -22.01 -10.63
N LYS A 151 -10.64 -21.68 -11.59
CA LYS A 151 -9.21 -22.06 -11.56
C LYS A 151 -8.42 -21.24 -10.55
N VAL A 152 -8.76 -19.97 -10.38
CA VAL A 152 -8.15 -19.10 -9.35
C VAL A 152 -8.45 -19.65 -7.96
N TRP A 153 -9.71 -19.98 -7.69
CA TRP A 153 -10.11 -20.53 -6.39
C TRP A 153 -9.48 -21.89 -6.11
N GLN A 154 -9.20 -22.72 -7.12
CA GLN A 154 -8.57 -24.02 -6.90
C GLN A 154 -7.06 -23.91 -6.65
N ASN A 155 -6.36 -23.06 -7.39
CA ASN A 155 -4.89 -23.03 -7.40
C ASN A 155 -4.25 -21.95 -6.52
N GLN A 156 -4.99 -20.92 -6.11
CA GLN A 156 -4.44 -19.75 -5.41
C GLN A 156 -5.08 -19.46 -4.05
N LYS A 157 -5.66 -20.46 -3.39
CA LYS A 157 -6.26 -20.31 -2.05
C LYS A 157 -5.29 -19.73 -1.03
N LEU A 158 -4.02 -20.13 -1.08
CA LEU A 158 -2.98 -19.62 -0.20
C LEU A 158 -2.67 -18.15 -0.49
N GLU A 159 -2.64 -17.72 -1.75
CA GLU A 159 -2.41 -16.32 -2.11
C GLU A 159 -3.58 -15.44 -1.64
N VAL A 160 -4.83 -15.89 -1.81
CA VAL A 160 -6.02 -15.23 -1.25
C VAL A 160 -5.94 -15.14 0.28
N PHE A 161 -5.52 -16.22 0.94
CA PHE A 161 -5.37 -16.25 2.39
C PHE A 161 -4.30 -15.26 2.88
N PHE A 162 -3.11 -15.24 2.28
CA PHE A 162 -2.06 -14.29 2.65
C PHE A 162 -2.46 -12.85 2.40
N TYR A 163 -3.18 -12.56 1.31
CA TYR A 163 -3.70 -11.22 1.06
C TYR A 163 -4.78 -10.80 2.05
N LEU A 164 -5.66 -11.72 2.46
CA LEU A 164 -6.63 -11.46 3.53
C LEU A 164 -5.93 -11.19 4.85
N LEU A 165 -4.93 -12.00 5.19
CA LEU A 165 -4.15 -11.83 6.41
C LEU A 165 -3.40 -10.49 6.39
N LEU A 166 -2.85 -10.09 5.24
CA LEU A 166 -2.27 -8.76 5.02
C LEU A 166 -3.32 -7.65 5.16
N ALA A 167 -4.53 -7.80 4.61
CA ALA A 167 -5.57 -6.77 4.74
C ALA A 167 -6.12 -6.65 6.17
N THR A 168 -6.12 -7.75 6.94
CA THR A 168 -6.62 -7.78 8.31
C THR A 168 -5.51 -7.71 9.36
N HIS A 169 -4.26 -7.46 8.97
CA HIS A 169 -3.12 -7.56 9.88
C HIS A 169 -3.21 -6.55 11.04
N ALA A 170 -3.83 -5.39 10.82
CA ALA A 170 -4.06 -4.36 11.83
C ALA A 170 -5.18 -4.68 12.84
N VAL A 171 -6.14 -5.56 12.48
CA VAL A 171 -7.29 -5.91 13.34
C VAL A 171 -6.90 -6.54 14.68
N PRO A 172 -6.00 -7.54 14.75
CA PRO A 172 -5.59 -8.11 16.03
C PRO A 172 -4.86 -7.10 16.93
N PHE A 173 -4.06 -6.18 16.36
CA PHE A 173 -3.38 -5.14 17.13
C PHE A 173 -4.34 -4.07 17.65
N ALA A 174 -5.37 -3.70 16.86
CA ALA A 174 -6.44 -2.81 17.32
C ALA A 174 -7.27 -3.44 18.48
N ILE A 175 -7.52 -4.75 18.44
CA ILE A 175 -8.19 -5.47 19.53
C ILE A 175 -7.30 -5.50 20.78
N LEU A 176 -6.00 -5.74 20.62
CA LEU A 176 -5.03 -5.75 21.72
C LEU A 176 -4.90 -4.37 22.37
N SER A 177 -4.83 -3.30 21.58
CA SER A 177 -4.82 -1.92 22.07
C SER A 177 -6.07 -1.60 22.90
N LYS A 178 -7.25 -1.97 22.38
CA LYS A 178 -8.52 -1.80 23.11
C LYS A 178 -8.61 -2.65 24.38
N ALA A 179 -7.98 -3.83 24.41
CA ALA A 179 -8.02 -4.74 25.56
C ALA A 179 -7.00 -4.41 26.65
N THR A 180 -5.86 -3.82 26.29
CA THR A 180 -4.73 -3.58 27.21
C THR A 180 -4.53 -2.10 27.56
N GLY A 181 -5.10 -1.17 26.77
CA GLY A 181 -4.91 0.27 26.94
C GLY A 181 -3.48 0.74 26.62
N LEU A 182 -2.66 -0.13 26.01
CA LEU A 182 -1.31 0.16 25.56
C LEU A 182 -1.33 0.37 24.05
N ASP A 183 -0.52 1.31 23.57
CA ASP A 183 -0.34 1.51 22.16
C ASP A 183 0.55 0.40 21.56
N TRP A 184 -0.03 -0.41 20.68
CA TRP A 184 0.65 -1.52 19.99
C TRP A 184 1.00 -1.16 18.54
N HIS A 185 0.80 0.10 18.12
CA HIS A 185 1.11 0.58 16.76
C HIS A 185 2.57 0.26 16.37
N LEU A 186 3.49 0.45 17.32
CA LEU A 186 4.92 0.19 17.15
C LEU A 186 5.27 -1.31 16.98
N VAL A 187 4.42 -2.21 17.48
CA VAL A 187 4.60 -3.67 17.35
C VAL A 187 3.94 -4.22 16.09
N GLN A 188 2.88 -3.56 15.62
CA GLN A 188 2.26 -3.86 14.32
C GLN A 188 3.26 -3.72 13.17
N GLY A 189 4.21 -2.77 13.30
CA GLY A 189 5.22 -2.52 12.27
C GLY A 189 6.47 -3.41 12.26
N LEU A 190 6.65 -4.31 13.23
CA LEU A 190 7.80 -5.22 13.33
C LEU A 190 7.60 -6.54 12.55
#